data_AF-A0A0J6BIU8-F1
#
_entry.id   AF-A0A0J6BIU8-F1
#
_cell.length_a   1.000
_cell.length_b   1.000
_cell.length_c   1.000
_cell.angle_alpha   90.00
_cell.angle_beta   90.00
_cell.angle_gamma   90.00
#
_symmetry.space_group_name_H-M   'P 1'
#
loop_
_entity.id
_entity.type
_entity.pdbx_description
1 polymer ?
#
loop_
_entity_poly.entity_id
_entity_poly.type
_entity_poly.pdbx_seq_one_letter_code
_entity_poly.pdbx_strand_id
1 'polypeptide(L)'
;MPARPWPLRLRHWHGALAPVVLLPLLVTVSSGVGYRLGRDWIHLSRDQAHLLMVIHEGEWLQRWFGASGETFYVLANGLGLLWMLASGAGLLLERWRRRLSRSQSERAAEGGDT
;
A
#
# COMPACT_ATOMS: atom_id res chain seq x y z
N MET A 1 12.79 27.76 -9.15
CA MET A 1 13.00 26.65 -8.20
C MET A 1 13.46 25.42 -8.99
N PRO A 2 14.61 24.80 -8.70
CA PRO A 2 15.02 23.60 -9.42
C PRO A 2 13.98 22.50 -9.21
N ALA A 3 13.51 21.89 -10.30
CA ALA A 3 12.61 20.75 -10.22
C ALA A 3 13.32 19.61 -9.47
N ARG A 4 12.70 19.11 -8.39
CA ARG A 4 13.23 17.95 -7.67
C ARG A 4 13.44 16.79 -8.66
N PRO A 5 14.58 16.08 -8.62
CA PRO A 5 14.81 14.95 -9.52
C PRO A 5 13.70 13.91 -9.34
N TRP A 6 13.31 13.27 -10.45
CA TRP A 6 12.13 12.38 -10.51
C TRP A 6 12.06 11.30 -9.41
N PRO A 7 13.18 10.67 -8.94
CA PRO A 7 13.10 9.66 -7.89
C PRO A 7 12.76 10.25 -6.51
N LEU A 8 13.20 11.49 -6.25
CA LEU A 8 12.86 12.20 -5.01
C LEU A 8 11.39 12.59 -4.98
N ARG A 9 10.81 12.98 -6.12
CA ARG A 9 9.37 13.25 -6.24
C ARG A 9 8.55 11.98 -6.02
N LEU A 10 8.95 10.87 -6.65
CA LEU A 10 8.29 9.57 -6.48
C LEU A 10 8.31 9.13 -5.01
N ARG A 11 9.47 9.21 -4.34
CA ARG A 11 9.59 8.84 -2.92
C ARG A 11 8.75 9.74 -2.00
N HIS A 12 8.69 11.03 -2.30
CA HIS A 12 7.85 11.97 -1.55
C HIS A 12 6.36 11.65 -1.68
N TRP A 13 5.87 11.45 -2.91
CA TRP A 13 4.46 11.12 -3.16
C TRP A 13 4.09 9.72 -2.66
N HIS A 14 4.96 8.73 -2.82
CA HIS A 14 4.79 7.40 -2.24
C HIS A 14 4.64 7.49 -0.71
N GLY A 15 5.54 8.20 -0.03
CA GLY A 15 5.46 8.36 1.43
C GLY A 15 4.22 9.16 1.88
N ALA A 16 3.84 10.22 1.17
CA ALA A 16 2.70 11.06 1.52
C ALA A 16 1.35 10.35 1.32
N LEU A 17 1.21 9.56 0.25
CA LEU A 17 -0.03 8.84 -0.06
C LEU A 17 -0.12 7.48 0.65
N ALA A 18 1.00 6.94 1.15
CA ALA A 18 1.02 5.66 1.87
C ALA A 18 -0.03 5.56 2.98
N PRO A 19 -0.15 6.50 3.94
CA PRO A 19 -1.17 6.38 5.00
C PRO A 19 -2.60 6.43 4.44
N VAL A 20 -2.86 7.26 3.41
CA VAL A 20 -4.19 7.40 2.79
C VAL A 20 -4.62 6.11 2.10
N VAL A 21 -3.68 5.37 1.51
CA VAL A 21 -3.94 4.10 0.82
C VAL A 21 -3.94 2.93 1.81
N LEU A 22 -2.96 2.86 2.70
CA LEU A 22 -2.73 1.70 3.56
C LEU A 22 -3.73 1.61 4.72
N LEU A 23 -4.19 2.73 5.29
CA LEU A 23 -5.17 2.69 6.37
C LEU A 23 -6.49 2.01 5.96
N PRO A 24 -7.16 2.42 4.87
CA PRO A 24 -8.39 1.76 4.44
C PRO A 24 -8.16 0.30 3.99
N LEU A 25 -7.01 0.01 3.35
CA LEU A 25 -6.62 -1.38 3.04
C LEU A 25 -6.45 -2.23 4.31
N LEU A 26 -5.82 -1.69 5.34
CA LEU A 26 -5.64 -2.39 6.61
C LEU A 26 -7.00 -2.68 7.25
N VAL A 27 -7.89 -1.69 7.27
CA VAL A 27 -9.25 -1.87 7.82
C VAL A 27 -10.02 -2.95 7.06
N THR A 28 -9.98 -2.95 5.73
CA THR A 28 -10.70 -3.95 4.90
C THR A 28 -10.13 -5.36 5.05
N VAL A 29 -8.80 -5.50 5.02
CA VAL A 29 -8.14 -6.80 5.20
C VAL A 29 -8.33 -7.31 6.62
N SER A 30 -8.12 -6.48 7.64
CA SER A 30 -8.27 -6.87 9.04
C SER A 30 -9.72 -7.23 9.40
N SER A 31 -10.70 -6.51 8.88
CA SER A 31 -12.12 -6.87 9.07
C SER A 31 -12.47 -8.17 8.34
N GLY A 32 -12.03 -8.38 7.10
CA GLY A 32 -12.28 -9.61 6.35
C GLY A 32 -11.62 -10.85 6.98
N VAL A 33 -10.35 -10.72 7.39
CA VAL A 33 -9.60 -11.79 8.08
C VAL A 33 -10.16 -12.01 9.49
N GLY A 34 -10.46 -10.94 10.22
CA GLY A 34 -11.07 -11.01 11.55
C GLY A 34 -12.45 -11.68 11.53
N TYR A 35 -13.22 -11.49 10.45
CA TYR A 35 -14.53 -12.13 10.28
C TYR A 35 -14.36 -13.65 10.15
N ARG A 36 -13.45 -14.09 9.28
CA ARG A 36 -13.16 -15.52 9.07
C ARG A 36 -12.64 -16.16 10.35
N LEU A 37 -11.63 -15.57 10.98
CA LEU A 37 -11.08 -16.08 12.24
C LEU A 37 -12.13 -16.10 13.36
N GLY A 38 -12.88 -15.01 13.55
CA GLY A 38 -13.90 -14.93 14.60
C GLY A 38 -15.03 -15.94 14.41
N ARG A 39 -15.47 -16.14 13.15
CA ARG A 39 -16.53 -17.09 12.84
C ARG A 39 -16.08 -18.54 12.91
N ASP A 40 -14.91 -18.84 12.37
CA ASP A 40 -14.43 -20.22 12.23
C ASP A 40 -13.77 -20.74 13.52
N TRP A 41 -13.16 -19.87 14.32
CA TRP A 41 -12.39 -20.30 15.51
C TRP A 41 -13.08 -19.96 16.83
N ILE A 42 -13.84 -18.86 16.89
CA ILE A 42 -14.37 -18.31 18.16
C ILE A 42 -15.91 -18.41 18.23
N HIS A 43 -16.57 -18.96 17.19
CA HIS A 43 -18.03 -19.06 17.10
C HIS A 43 -18.74 -17.72 17.39
N LEU A 44 -18.21 -16.61 16.84
CA LEU A 44 -18.77 -15.28 17.02
C LEU A 44 -20.28 -15.23 16.73
N SER A 45 -21.03 -14.55 17.60
CA SER A 45 -22.48 -14.33 17.42
C SER A 45 -22.76 -13.48 16.18
N ARG A 46 -23.99 -13.59 15.63
CA ARG A 46 -24.40 -12.86 14.41
C ARG A 46 -24.16 -11.35 14.50
N ASP A 47 -24.36 -10.77 15.68
CA ASP A 47 -24.25 -9.31 15.87
C ASP A 47 -22.80 -8.81 15.78
N GLN A 48 -21.83 -9.58 16.30
CA GLN A 48 -20.41 -9.21 16.19
C GLN A 48 -19.88 -9.39 14.77
N ALA A 49 -20.35 -10.44 14.08
CA ALA A 49 -20.09 -10.65 12.66
C ALA A 49 -20.66 -9.52 11.78
N HIS A 50 -21.83 -8.99 12.12
CA HIS A 50 -22.46 -7.89 11.40
C HIS A 50 -21.69 -6.57 11.55
N LEU A 51 -21.23 -6.25 12.78
CA LEU A 51 -20.35 -5.10 13.03
C LEU A 51 -19.09 -5.12 12.16
N LEU A 52 -18.51 -6.32 11.96
CA LEU A 52 -17.35 -6.50 11.10
C LEU A 52 -17.66 -6.32 9.61
N MET A 53 -18.84 -6.77 9.14
CA MET A 53 -19.27 -6.51 7.76
C MET A 53 -19.51 -5.02 7.50
N VAL A 54 -20.15 -4.29 8.42
CA VAL A 54 -20.36 -2.83 8.28
C VAL A 54 -19.03 -2.08 8.12
N ILE A 55 -17.99 -2.53 8.84
CA ILE A 55 -16.63 -1.98 8.73
C ILE A 55 -15.96 -2.44 7.42
N HIS A 56 -16.15 -3.70 7.02
CA HIS A 56 -15.54 -4.31 5.83
C HIS A 56 -16.06 -3.73 4.52
N GLU A 57 -17.39 -3.65 4.39
CA GLU A 57 -18.09 -3.10 3.22
C GLU A 57 -17.98 -1.57 3.19
N GLY A 58 -17.64 -0.96 4.33
CA GLY A 58 -17.56 0.49 4.43
C GLY A 58 -18.93 1.13 4.28
N GLU A 59 -20.00 0.47 4.74
CA GLU A 59 -21.37 0.99 4.68
C GLU A 59 -21.48 2.38 5.36
N TRP A 60 -20.61 2.64 6.35
CA TRP A 60 -20.46 3.96 6.98
C TRP A 60 -20.03 5.07 6.00
N LEU A 61 -19.31 4.75 4.91
CA LEU A 61 -18.98 5.69 3.82
C LEU A 61 -20.19 6.04 2.96
N GLN A 62 -21.15 5.12 2.83
CA GLN A 62 -22.39 5.35 2.09
C GLN A 62 -23.19 6.52 2.69
N ARG A 63 -23.07 6.74 4.02
CA ARG A 63 -23.63 7.92 4.70
C ARG A 63 -23.03 9.24 4.23
N TRP A 64 -21.78 9.25 3.75
CA TRP A 64 -21.07 10.46 3.32
C TRP A 64 -21.01 10.62 1.79
N PHE A 65 -21.00 9.52 1.04
CA PHE A 65 -20.79 9.49 -0.42
C PHE A 65 -21.98 8.92 -1.21
N GLY A 66 -23.07 8.55 -0.55
CA GLY A 66 -24.25 7.95 -1.18
C GLY A 66 -24.00 6.53 -1.70
N ALA A 67 -24.92 6.03 -2.53
CA ALA A 67 -24.94 4.65 -3.00
C ALA A 67 -23.70 4.22 -3.82
N SER A 68 -22.92 5.17 -4.35
CA SER A 68 -21.69 4.86 -5.09
C SER A 68 -20.42 4.89 -4.23
N GLY A 69 -20.54 5.20 -2.93
CA GLY A 69 -19.41 5.28 -2.01
C GLY A 69 -18.63 3.97 -1.88
N GLU A 70 -19.34 2.84 -1.86
CA GLU A 70 -18.74 1.49 -1.79
C GLU A 70 -17.84 1.22 -3.01
N THR A 71 -18.36 1.42 -4.22
CA THR A 71 -17.59 1.19 -5.46
C THR A 71 -16.38 2.11 -5.54
N PHE A 72 -16.54 3.38 -5.18
CA PHE A 72 -15.42 4.32 -5.16
C PHE A 72 -14.35 3.90 -4.15
N TYR A 73 -14.77 3.45 -2.97
CA TYR A 73 -13.88 2.97 -1.92
C TYR A 73 -13.06 1.75 -2.37
N VAL A 74 -13.70 0.74 -2.96
CA VAL A 74 -13.02 -0.46 -3.46
C VAL A 74 -12.06 -0.10 -4.60
N LEU A 75 -12.49 0.73 -5.56
CA LEU A 75 -11.64 1.19 -6.66
C LEU A 75 -10.44 2.00 -6.17
N ALA A 76 -10.65 2.92 -5.23
CA ALA A 76 -9.58 3.73 -4.65
C ALA A 76 -8.57 2.87 -3.89
N ASN A 77 -9.04 1.87 -3.12
CA ASN A 77 -8.16 0.90 -2.45
C ASN A 77 -7.35 0.07 -3.46
N GLY A 78 -8.00 -0.46 -4.51
CA GLY A 78 -7.34 -1.26 -5.54
C GLY A 78 -6.29 -0.46 -6.33
N LEU A 79 -6.65 0.74 -6.80
CA LEU A 79 -5.74 1.64 -7.53
C LEU A 79 -4.61 2.15 -6.63
N GLY A 80 -4.92 2.50 -5.39
CA GLY A 80 -3.93 2.91 -4.39
C GLY A 80 -2.92 1.80 -4.12
N LEU A 81 -3.38 0.57 -3.91
CA LEU A 81 -2.51 -0.59 -3.71
C LEU A 81 -1.60 -0.82 -4.92
N LEU A 82 -2.17 -0.82 -6.13
CA LEU A 82 -1.40 -1.01 -7.36
C LEU A 82 -0.32 0.07 -7.51
N TRP A 83 -0.68 1.33 -7.24
CA TRP A 83 0.27 2.43 -7.22
C TRP A 83 1.39 2.23 -6.18
N MET A 84 1.05 1.82 -4.96
CA MET A 84 2.04 1.57 -3.89
C MET A 84 3.00 0.44 -4.27
N LEU A 85 2.51 -0.64 -4.89
CA LEU A 85 3.34 -1.74 -5.37
C LEU A 85 4.27 -1.28 -6.51
N ALA A 86 3.74 -0.57 -7.51
CA ALA A 86 4.52 -0.10 -8.65
C ALA A 86 5.61 0.91 -8.23
N SER A 87 5.25 1.90 -7.40
CA SER A 87 6.19 2.91 -6.92
C SER A 87 7.21 2.33 -5.92
N GLY A 88 6.79 1.44 -5.03
CA GLY A 88 7.68 0.72 -4.12
C GLY A 88 8.68 -0.17 -4.86
N ALA A 89 8.21 -0.92 -5.86
CA ALA A 89 9.07 -1.72 -6.73
C ALA A 89 10.06 -0.83 -7.49
N GLY A 90 9.60 0.26 -8.10
CA GLY A 90 10.47 1.21 -8.80
C GLY A 90 11.59 1.78 -7.91
N LEU A 91 11.27 2.15 -6.67
CA LEU A 91 12.26 2.62 -5.69
C LEU A 91 13.25 1.52 -5.26
N LEU A 92 12.77 0.27 -5.12
CA LEU A 92 13.60 -0.88 -4.78
C LEU A 92 14.57 -1.21 -5.92
N LEU A 93 14.09 -1.29 -7.16
CA LEU A 93 14.90 -1.52 -8.34
C LEU A 93 15.97 -0.43 -8.51
N GLU A 94 15.61 0.84 -8.31
CA GLU A 94 16.57 1.94 -8.39
C GLU A 94 17.67 1.82 -7.31
N ARG A 95 17.29 1.40 -6.09
CA ARG A 95 18.25 1.13 -5.00
C ARG A 95 19.19 -0.03 -5.36
N TRP A 96 18.68 -1.10 -5.96
CA TRP A 96 19.50 -2.23 -6.41
C TRP A 96 20.45 -1.86 -7.54
N ARG A 97 19.96 -1.14 -8.56
CA ARG A 97 20.78 -0.65 -9.68
C ARG A 97 21.95 0.21 -9.18
N ARG A 98 21.70 1.15 -8.26
CA ARG A 98 22.75 1.98 -7.67
C ARG A 98 23.81 1.18 -6.91
N ARG A 99 23.40 0.11 -6.20
CA ARG A 99 24.33 -0.77 -5.49
C ARG A 99 25.24 -1.54 -6.45
N LEU A 100 24.68 -2.07 -7.53
CA LEU A 100 25.44 -2.80 -8.55
C LEU A 100 26.45 -1.89 -9.26
N SER A 101 26.06 -0.67 -9.62
CA SER A 101 26.99 0.30 -10.22
C SER A 101 28.15 0.66 -9.29
N ARG A 102 27.90 0.82 -7.98
CA ARG A 102 28.96 1.08 -6.98
C ARG A 102 29.96 -0.06 -6.88
N SER A 103 29.47 -1.31 -6.83
CA SER A 103 30.35 -2.48 -6.74
C SER A 103 31.23 -2.69 -7.97
N GLN A 104 30.78 -2.25 -9.16
CA GLN A 104 31.61 -2.33 -10.37
C GLN A 104 32.70 -1.25 -10.38
N SER A 105 32.42 -0.04 -9.90
CA SER A 105 33.42 1.02 -9.78
C SER A 105 34.51 0.69 -8.77
N GLU A 106 34.16 0.07 -7.63
CA GLU A 106 35.12 -0.39 -6.61
C GLU A 106 36.03 -1.50 -7.17
N ARG A 107 35.46 -2.50 -7.86
CA ARG A 107 36.24 -3.57 -8.51
C ARG A 107 37.14 -3.08 -9.65
N ALA A 108 36.68 -2.09 -10.42
CA ALA A 108 37.48 -1.48 -11.48
C ALA A 108 38.64 -0.63 -10.93
N ALA A 109 38.48 -0.06 -9.73
CA ALA A 109 39.54 0.68 -9.03
C ALA A 109 40.60 -0.27 -8.42
N GLU A 110 40.20 -1.43 -7.87
CA GLU A 110 41.13 -2.43 -7.34
C GLU A 110 41.91 -3.17 -8.43
N GLY A 111 41.31 -3.43 -9.60
CA GLY A 111 41.97 -4.14 -10.70
C GLY A 111 42.88 -3.29 -11.60
N GLY A 112 42.94 -1.98 -11.38
CA GLY A 112 43.80 -1.05 -12.13
C GLY A 112 45.16 -0.78 -11.49
N ASP A 113 45.40 -1.33 -10.29
CA ASP A 113 46.61 -1.09 -9.48
C ASP A 113 47.55 -2.32 -9.42
N THR A 114 47.32 -3.32 -10.29
CA THR A 114 48.16 -4.52 -10.48
C THR A 114 48.65 -4.61 -11.92
#